data_AF-A0AAE3PGS7-F1
#
_entry.id   AF-A0AAE3PGS7-F1
#
_cell.length_a   1.000
_cell.length_b   1.000
_cell.length_c   1.000
_cell.angle_alpha   90.00
_cell.angle_beta   90.00
_cell.angle_gamma   90.00
#
_symmetry.space_group_name_H-M   'P 1'
#
loop_
_entity.id
_entity.type
_entity.pdbx_description
1 polymer ?
#
loop_
_entity_poly.entity_id
_entity_poly.type
_entity_poly.pdbx_seq_one_letter_code
_entity_poly.pdbx_strand_id
1 'polypeptide(L)' 'MTTHIDGYEEVYDAKTPAAVHAVEVAETSDKRTIDNVYSDLSDWATAREERTRYERARQQRASTDCQEI' A
#
# COMPACT_ATOMS: atom_id res chain seq x y z
N MET A 1 4.01 -10.07 -0.18
CA MET A 1 3.16 -8.92 -0.57
C MET A 1 3.70 -7.59 -0.07
N THR A 2 4.45 -7.51 1.03
CA THR A 2 5.09 -6.25 1.49
C THR A 2 6.09 -5.69 0.48
N THR A 3 6.78 -6.55 -0.28
CA THR A 3 7.70 -6.14 -1.36
C THR A 3 7.05 -5.25 -2.41
N HIS A 4 5.74 -5.35 -2.63
CA HIS A 4 5.02 -4.49 -3.58
C HIS A 4 4.81 -3.07 -3.01
N ILE A 5 4.57 -2.97 -1.69
CA ILE A 5 4.34 -1.71 -0.98
C ILE A 5 5.61 -0.87 -0.96
N ASP A 6 6.76 -1.47 -0.64
CA ASP A 6 8.04 -0.74 -0.58
C ASP A 6 8.44 -0.16 -1.95
N GLY A 7 8.13 -0.88 -3.04
CA GLY A 7 8.33 -0.40 -4.40
C GLY A 7 7.48 0.83 -4.72
N TYR A 8 6.20 0.83 -4.30
CA TYR A 8 5.36 2.02 -4.45
C TYR A 8 5.83 3.19 -3.59
N GLU A 9 6.29 2.94 -2.36
CA GLU A 9 6.85 3.99 -1.50
C GLU A 9 8.06 4.68 -2.14
N GLU A 10 8.95 3.91 -2.78
CA GLU A 10 10.13 4.43 -3.49
C GLU A 10 9.74 5.19 -4.77
N VAL A 11 8.83 4.64 -5.57
CA VAL A 11 8.42 5.21 -6.87
C VAL A 11 7.70 6.55 -6.73
N TYR A 12 6.96 6.74 -5.63
CA TYR A 12 6.16 7.93 -5.37
C TYR A 12 6.72 8.81 -4.24
N ASP A 13 7.85 8.43 -3.64
CA ASP A 13 8.46 9.07 -2.46
C ASP A 13 7.43 9.41 -1.36
N ALA A 14 6.56 8.43 -1.09
CA ALA A 14 5.41 8.61 -0.20
C ALA A 14 5.26 7.40 0.71
N LYS A 15 4.68 7.61 1.90
CA LYS A 15 4.39 6.51 2.84
C LYS A 15 2.99 5.93 2.71
N THR A 16 2.11 6.59 1.97
CA THR A 16 0.74 6.14 1.72
C THR A 16 0.27 6.63 0.35
N PRO A 17 -0.61 5.89 -0.34
CA PRO A 17 -1.14 6.32 -1.63
C PRO A 17 -1.90 7.65 -1.54
N ALA A 18 -2.55 7.93 -0.41
CA ALA A 18 -3.26 9.20 -0.18
C ALA A 18 -2.34 10.43 -0.09
N ALA A 19 -1.03 10.25 0.09
CA ALA A 19 -0.06 11.34 0.13
C ALA A 19 0.47 11.70 -1.27
N VAL A 20 0.11 10.93 -2.32
CA VAL A 20 0.58 11.14 -3.68
C VAL A 20 -0.34 12.10 -4.41
N HIS A 21 0.23 13.18 -4.95
CA HIS A 21 -0.50 14.10 -5.81
C HIS A 21 -0.51 13.59 -7.26
N ALA A 22 -1.51 12.75 -7.58
CA ALA A 22 -1.56 12.00 -8.85
C ALA A 22 -1.41 12.87 -10.11
N VAL A 23 -2.03 14.06 -10.10
CA VAL A 23 -1.92 15.02 -11.20
C VAL A 23 -0.50 15.55 -11.34
N GLU A 24 0.18 15.88 -10.25
CA GLU A 24 1.54 16.42 -10.30
C GLU A 24 2.53 15.37 -10.81
N VAL A 25 2.36 14.12 -10.36
CA VAL A 25 3.20 13.01 -10.83
C VAL A 25 3.00 12.75 -12.33
N ALA A 26 1.77 12.82 -12.82
CA ALA A 26 1.48 12.63 -14.24
C ALA A 26 2.04 13.78 -15.11
N GLU A 27 1.90 15.03 -14.66
CA GLU A 27 2.39 16.20 -15.39
C GLU A 27 3.93 16.30 -15.42
N THR A 28 4.60 15.83 -14.36
CA THR A 28 6.06 15.86 -14.26
C THR A 28 6.74 14.62 -14.87
N SER A 29 5.96 13.60 -15.26
CA SER A 29 6.50 12.35 -15.77
C SER A 29 6.14 12.12 -17.24
N ASP A 30 7.17 12.09 -18.10
CA ASP A 30 7.00 11.71 -19.51
C ASP A 30 6.64 10.21 -19.71
N LYS A 31 6.71 9.40 -18.66
CA LYS A 31 6.51 7.94 -18.72
C LYS A 31 5.20 7.47 -18.09
N ARG A 32 4.59 8.27 -17.21
CA ARG A 32 3.42 7.87 -16.41
C ARG A 32 2.24 8.76 -16.77
N THR A 33 1.21 8.16 -17.36
CA THR A 33 -0.08 8.83 -17.56
C THR A 33 -0.84 8.89 -16.24
N ILE A 34 -1.81 9.81 -16.16
CA ILE A 34 -2.66 9.93 -14.98
C ILE A 34 -3.43 8.64 -14.68
N ASP A 35 -3.88 7.91 -15.70
CA ASP A 35 -4.51 6.60 -15.53
C ASP A 35 -3.58 5.57 -14.90
N ASN A 36 -2.31 5.50 -15.35
CA ASN A 36 -1.33 4.60 -14.77
C ASN A 36 -1.07 4.93 -13.29
N VAL A 37 -0.99 6.22 -12.96
CA VAL A 37 -0.82 6.67 -11.57
C VAL A 37 -2.01 6.24 -10.71
N TYR A 38 -3.25 6.45 -11.17
CA TYR A 38 -4.41 6.00 -10.40
C TYR A 38 -4.49 4.48 -10.26
N SER A 39 -4.09 3.72 -11.30
CA SER A 39 -4.00 2.26 -11.22
C SER A 39 -3.01 1.82 -10.14
N ASP A 40 -1.81 2.42 -10.11
CA ASP A 40 -0.80 2.13 -9.10
C ASP A 40 -1.27 2.48 -7.69
N LEU A 41 -1.92 3.62 -7.51
CA LEU A 41 -2.42 4.04 -6.19
C LEU A 41 -3.52 3.12 -5.66
N SER A 42 -4.37 2.61 -6.56
CA SER A 42 -5.41 1.63 -6.22
C SER A 42 -4.83 0.27 -5.84
N ASP A 43 -3.83 -0.22 -6.59
CA ASP A 43 -3.11 -1.44 -6.25
C ASP A 43 -2.40 -1.31 -4.90
N TRP A 44 -1.70 -0.20 -4.69
CA TRP A 44 -1.00 0.07 -3.45
C TRP A 44 -1.93 0.14 -2.24
N ALA A 45 -3.11 0.76 -2.38
CA ALA A 45 -4.14 0.78 -1.34
C ALA A 45 -4.61 -0.63 -1.00
N THR A 46 -4.88 -1.45 -2.02
CA THR A 46 -5.30 -2.86 -1.85
C THR A 46 -4.24 -3.67 -1.13
N ALA A 47 -2.97 -3.57 -1.53
CA ALA A 47 -1.86 -4.27 -0.89
C ALA A 47 -1.73 -3.92 0.61
N ARG A 48 -2.00 -2.66 0.99
CA ARG A 48 -2.00 -2.23 2.40
C ARG A 48 -3.20 -2.77 3.18
N GLU A 49 -4.38 -2.81 2.58
CA GLU A 49 -5.56 -3.42 3.21
C GLU A 49 -5.36 -4.91 3.45
N GLU A 50 -4.83 -5.63 2.47
CA GLU A 50 -4.47 -7.04 2.59
C GLU A 50 -3.45 -7.25 3.72
N ARG A 51 -2.38 -6.46 3.76
CA ARG A 51 -1.39 -6.51 4.86
C ARG A 51 -2.05 -6.32 6.22
N THR A 52 -2.89 -5.30 6.35
CA THR A 52 -3.62 -5.02 7.61
C THR A 52 -4.50 -6.21 8.02
N ARG A 53 -5.17 -6.84 7.05
CA ARG A 53 -5.98 -8.04 7.29
C ARG A 53 -5.14 -9.23 7.75
N TYR A 54 -3.99 -9.46 7.12
CA TYR A 54 -3.05 -10.50 7.52
C TYR A 54 -2.47 -10.24 8.91
N GLU A 55 -2.09 -9.00 9.22
CA GLU A 55 -1.59 -8.61 10.55
C GLU A 55 -2.67 -8.80 11.62
N ARG A 56 -3.91 -8.40 11.35
CA ARG A 56 -5.05 -8.63 12.27
C ARG A 56 -5.36 -10.11 12.45
N ALA A 57 -5.28 -10.93 11.41
CA ALA A 57 -5.49 -12.37 11.52
C ALA A 57 -4.36 -13.03 12.34
N ARG A 58 -3.12 -12.56 12.19
CA ARG A 58 -1.99 -13.00 13.01
C ARG A 58 -2.15 -12.60 14.46
N GLN A 59 -2.54 -11.35 14.72
CA GLN A 59 -2.71 -10.84 16.08
C GLN A 59 -3.83 -11.56 16.83
N GLN A 60 -4.96 -11.84 16.16
CA GLN A 60 -6.06 -12.62 16.75
C GLN A 60 -5.62 -14.02 17.18
N ARG A 61 -4.84 -14.73 16.35
CA ARG A 61 -4.30 -16.05 16.72
C ARG A 61 -3.37 -16.00 17.92
N ALA A 62 -2.51 -14.98 18.00
CA ALA A 62 -1.62 -14.81 19.15
C ALA A 62 -2.38 -14.49 20.45
N SER A 63 -3.49 -13.73 20.37
CA SER A 63 -4.32 -13.43 21.54
C SER A 63 -5.19 -14.60 22.01
N THR A 64 -5.61 -15.50 21.11
CA THR A 64 -6.35 -16.71 21.51
C THR A 64 -5.44 -17.69 22.28
N ASP A 65 -4.17 -17.81 21.89
CA ASP A 65 -3.19 -18.70 22.56
C ASP A 65 -2.83 -18.22 23.97
N CYS A 66 -2.82 -16.90 24.22
CA CYS A 66 -2.55 -16.33 25.55
C CYS A 66 -3.73 -16.40 26.54
N GLN A 67 -4.91 -16.86 26.13
CA GLN A 67 -6.09 -16.97 27.00
C GLN A 67 -6.34 -18.41 27.50
N GLU A 68 -5.55 -19.39 27.06
CA GLU A 68 -5.56 -20.77 27.57
C GLU A 68 -4.28 -21.07 28.38
N ILE A 69 -4.00 -20.32 29.44
CA ILE A 69 -3.07 -20.73 30.52
C ILE A 69 -3.68 -20.39 31.89
#